data_AF-G2G457-F1
#
_entry.id   AF-G2G457-F1
#
_cell.length_a   1.000
_cell.length_b   1.000
_cell.length_c   1.000
_cell.angle_alpha   90.00
_cell.angle_beta   90.00
_cell.angle_gamma   90.00
#
_symmetry.space_group_name_H-M   'P 1'
#
loop_
_entity.id
_entity.type
_entity.pdbx_description
1 polymer ?
#
loop_
_entity_poly.entity_id
_entity_poly.type
_entity_poly.pdbx_seq_one_letter_code
_entity_poly.pdbx_strand_id
1 'polypeptide(L)'
;MHTDALFSLSGLEDPQEVPAAVLVVPKPKPKRRRRRVVHPSVPFTPSTTVPDDLIRDADWVVVSSSGGKDSQAMLSYVVRRAKALGMLDKVVVVHADLGRAEWEGTRELAELQARLCGVRRFEVVTSGVDFLDRVETRHGKLKAKAEEEALERGEDPTQAKVAPAWPSSSARWCTSGEKRGPIRTLYTRLTNELAHLGRPVRILACIGQRAAESTQRARLAEVEIDRGASNGRRHITTWRPIHTWNDRRVWREIARSRLPYHPAYDWGNWRLSCVFCVLGCNSDLVNGARRVPELAAAFARTEAKIGADFKKGLSMREIIRRAEALEAAEGPAARPPAGTAMAAHVGRAMTSKYRARQAALYGLVA
;
A
#
# COMPACT_ATOMS: atom_id res chain seq x y z
N MET A 1 -14.95 31.77 5.31
CA MET A 1 -15.90 31.54 4.20
C MET A 1 -15.47 30.30 3.44
N HIS A 2 -16.45 29.47 3.11
CA HIS A 2 -16.43 28.01 2.93
C HIS A 2 -15.30 27.40 2.06
N THR A 3 -14.68 26.34 2.59
CA THR A 3 -13.70 25.45 1.93
C THR A 3 -14.33 24.22 1.26
N ASP A 4 -15.66 24.13 1.24
CA ASP A 4 -16.40 22.94 0.78
C ASP A 4 -16.55 22.84 -0.75
N ALA A 5 -16.21 23.89 -1.50
CA ALA A 5 -16.56 24.00 -2.92
C ALA A 5 -15.52 23.42 -3.91
N LEU A 6 -14.32 23.02 -3.47
CA LEU A 6 -13.27 22.53 -4.39
C LEU A 6 -13.30 21.01 -4.63
N PHE A 7 -14.06 20.26 -3.83
CA PHE A 7 -14.10 18.78 -3.88
C PHE A 7 -15.52 18.21 -3.83
N SER A 8 -16.54 19.06 -3.85
CA SER A 8 -17.93 18.67 -4.05
C SER A 8 -18.24 18.78 -5.53
N LEU A 9 -18.24 17.65 -6.24
CA LEU A 9 -18.95 17.57 -7.52
C LEU A 9 -20.44 17.67 -7.19
N SER A 10 -20.99 18.88 -7.26
CA SER A 10 -22.42 19.12 -7.08
C SER A 10 -23.21 18.32 -8.12
N GLY A 11 -23.94 17.30 -7.67
CA GLY A 11 -24.70 16.37 -8.51
C GLY A 11 -24.45 14.88 -8.23
N LEU A 12 -23.55 14.53 -7.30
CA LEU A 12 -23.27 13.15 -6.92
C LEU A 12 -23.63 12.93 -5.45
N GLU A 13 -24.89 12.61 -5.18
CA GLU A 13 -25.24 11.97 -3.92
C GLU A 13 -24.52 10.61 -3.86
N ASP A 14 -23.61 10.43 -2.90
CA ASP A 14 -23.26 9.09 -2.45
C ASP A 14 -24.58 8.44 -1.99
N PRO A 15 -25.00 7.29 -2.52
CA PRO A 15 -26.13 6.59 -1.96
C PRO A 15 -25.81 6.33 -0.48
N GLN A 16 -26.65 6.87 0.40
CA GLN A 16 -26.60 6.59 1.83
C GLN A 16 -26.43 5.08 1.98
N GLU A 17 -25.36 4.64 2.66
CA GLU A 17 -25.18 3.24 3.02
C GLU A 17 -26.36 2.84 3.91
N VAL A 18 -27.41 2.29 3.28
CA VAL A 18 -28.47 1.59 3.99
C VAL A 18 -27.79 0.42 4.72
N PRO A 19 -27.98 0.26 6.04
CA PRO A 19 -27.39 -0.84 6.78
C PRO A 19 -27.82 -2.16 6.12
N ALA A 20 -26.88 -2.84 5.46
CA ALA A 20 -27.16 -4.14 4.86
C ALA A 20 -27.59 -5.09 5.98
N ALA A 21 -28.86 -5.54 5.94
CA ALA A 21 -29.34 -6.62 6.77
C ALA A 21 -28.36 -7.81 6.63
N VAL A 22 -27.79 -8.22 7.76
CA VAL A 22 -26.80 -9.29 7.83
C VAL A 22 -27.51 -10.61 7.55
N LEU A 23 -27.59 -10.99 6.28
CA LEU A 23 -27.88 -12.37 5.91
C LEU A 23 -26.70 -13.23 6.35
N VAL A 24 -26.88 -13.91 7.48
CA VAL A 24 -25.93 -14.89 8.02
C VAL A 24 -25.96 -16.12 7.13
N VAL A 25 -25.16 -16.12 6.07
CA VAL A 25 -24.84 -17.34 5.33
C VAL A 25 -23.99 -18.22 6.26
N PRO A 26 -24.39 -19.48 6.54
CA PRO A 26 -23.61 -20.37 7.40
C PRO A 26 -22.20 -20.54 6.82
N LYS A 27 -21.18 -20.19 7.62
CA LYS A 27 -19.79 -20.33 7.22
C LYS A 27 -19.47 -21.82 7.02
N PRO A 28 -18.90 -22.24 5.88
CA PRO A 28 -18.42 -23.60 5.72
C PRO A 28 -17.40 -23.92 6.81
N LYS A 29 -17.46 -25.15 7.35
CA LYS A 29 -16.58 -25.63 8.42
C LYS A 29 -15.11 -25.33 8.06
N PRO A 30 -14.33 -24.66 8.94
CA PRO A 30 -12.96 -24.34 8.63
C PRO A 30 -12.15 -25.63 8.46
N LYS A 31 -11.60 -25.86 7.25
CA LYS A 31 -10.60 -26.92 7.03
C LYS A 31 -9.49 -26.77 8.07
N ARG A 32 -9.11 -27.88 8.72
CA ARG A 32 -8.04 -27.99 9.73
C ARG A 32 -6.76 -27.35 9.17
N ARG A 33 -6.50 -26.08 9.50
CA ARG A 33 -5.23 -25.43 9.19
C ARG A 33 -4.17 -26.12 10.04
N ARG A 34 -3.15 -26.71 9.42
CA ARG A 34 -1.94 -27.15 10.15
C ARG A 34 -1.48 -25.97 11.01
N ARG A 35 -1.50 -26.13 12.33
CA ARG A 35 -1.02 -25.11 13.27
C ARG A 35 0.43 -24.84 12.91
N ARG A 36 0.72 -23.62 12.44
CA ARG A 36 2.09 -23.21 12.16
C ARG A 36 2.81 -23.14 13.50
N VAL A 37 3.68 -24.11 13.77
CA VAL A 37 4.48 -24.13 15.00
C VAL A 37 5.45 -22.96 14.93
N VAL A 38 5.27 -21.99 15.81
CA VAL A 38 6.22 -20.89 15.97
C VAL A 38 7.44 -21.45 16.68
N HIS A 39 8.64 -21.15 16.16
CA HIS A 39 9.87 -21.65 16.75
C HIS A 39 10.01 -21.15 18.20
N PRO A 40 10.45 -21.98 19.18
CA PRO A 40 10.49 -21.60 20.60
C PRO A 40 11.31 -20.34 20.91
N SER A 41 12.31 -20.03 20.08
CA SER A 41 13.13 -18.82 20.27
C SER A 41 12.43 -17.51 19.87
N VAL A 42 11.28 -17.55 19.21
CA VAL A 42 10.58 -16.33 18.76
C VAL A 42 9.90 -15.68 19.97
N PRO A 43 10.21 -14.42 20.30
CA PRO A 43 9.64 -13.76 21.46
C PRO A 43 8.12 -13.56 21.31
N PHE A 44 7.42 -13.57 22.45
CA PHE A 44 5.97 -13.33 22.46
C PHE A 44 5.64 -11.84 22.29
N THR A 45 6.46 -10.97 22.87
CA THR A 45 6.34 -9.50 22.89
C THR A 45 7.68 -8.84 22.51
N PRO A 46 7.66 -7.60 21.99
CA PRO A 46 8.87 -6.81 21.80
C PRO A 46 9.61 -6.58 23.13
N SER A 47 10.95 -6.50 23.09
CA SER A 47 11.79 -6.14 24.25
C SER A 47 11.60 -4.70 24.70
N THR A 48 11.21 -3.83 23.77
CA THR A 48 10.99 -2.40 23.97
C THR A 48 9.96 -1.89 22.97
N THR A 49 9.34 -0.77 23.30
CA THR A 49 8.50 0.02 22.38
C THR A 49 9.09 1.41 22.12
N VAL A 50 10.23 1.73 22.74
CA VAL A 50 10.92 3.01 22.59
C VAL A 50 11.60 3.04 21.21
N PRO A 51 11.29 4.04 20.35
CA PRO A 51 11.81 4.11 18.99
C PRO A 51 13.32 3.96 18.84
N ASP A 52 14.09 4.61 19.70
CA ASP A 52 15.54 4.63 19.59
C ASP A 52 16.15 3.29 20.04
N ASP A 53 15.55 2.65 21.06
CA ASP A 53 15.96 1.31 21.50
C ASP A 53 15.63 0.24 20.45
N LEU A 54 14.48 0.34 19.78
CA LEU A 54 14.15 -0.54 18.65
C LEU A 54 15.22 -0.50 17.55
N ILE A 55 15.74 0.69 17.23
CA ILE A 55 16.80 0.87 16.22
C ILE A 55 18.13 0.32 16.73
N ARG A 56 18.46 0.55 18.02
CA ARG A 56 19.69 0.02 18.64
C ARG A 56 19.72 -1.50 18.65
N ASP A 57 18.60 -2.13 19.03
CA ASP A 57 18.46 -3.58 19.18
C ASP A 57 18.45 -4.35 17.85
N ALA A 58 18.14 -3.67 16.75
CA ALA A 58 18.04 -4.27 15.43
C ALA A 58 19.41 -4.47 14.77
N ASP A 59 19.56 -5.58 14.05
CA ASP A 59 20.68 -5.78 13.13
C ASP A 59 20.41 -5.08 11.80
N TRP A 60 19.15 -5.13 11.33
CA TRP A 60 18.66 -4.41 10.16
C TRP A 60 17.38 -3.64 10.47
N VAL A 61 17.30 -2.40 9.99
CA VAL A 61 16.07 -1.58 10.00
C VAL A 61 15.53 -1.51 8.58
N VAL A 62 14.48 -2.28 8.29
CA VAL A 62 13.89 -2.34 6.95
C VAL A 62 12.68 -1.42 6.86
N VAL A 63 12.77 -0.37 6.04
CA VAL A 63 11.72 0.61 5.81
C VAL A 63 10.99 0.29 4.51
N SER A 64 9.73 -0.13 4.60
CA SER A 64 8.90 -0.37 3.42
C SER A 64 8.44 0.96 2.78
N SER A 65 8.81 1.20 1.53
CA SER A 65 8.41 2.39 0.77
C SER A 65 7.46 2.06 -0.39
N SER A 66 6.31 2.74 -0.44
CA SER A 66 5.38 2.68 -1.57
C SER A 66 5.40 3.95 -2.42
N GLY A 67 6.39 4.83 -2.24
CA GLY A 67 6.43 6.17 -2.87
C GLY A 67 5.36 7.16 -2.38
N GLY A 68 4.45 6.72 -1.50
CA GLY A 68 3.33 7.51 -1.00
C GLY A 68 3.70 8.38 0.20
N LYS A 69 2.82 9.34 0.53
CA LYS A 69 3.01 10.33 1.60
C LYS A 69 3.33 9.69 2.96
N ASP A 70 2.64 8.60 3.29
CA ASP A 70 2.77 7.95 4.61
C ASP A 70 4.12 7.21 4.71
N SER A 71 4.51 6.45 3.68
CA SER A 71 5.82 5.80 3.67
C SER A 71 6.98 6.79 3.57
N GLN A 72 6.81 7.91 2.86
CA GLN A 72 7.80 8.97 2.76
C GLN A 72 8.01 9.68 4.11
N ALA A 73 6.92 10.04 4.79
CA ALA A 73 7.00 10.65 6.13
C ALA A 73 7.62 9.69 7.14
N MET A 74 7.22 8.41 7.10
CA MET A 74 7.84 7.36 7.91
C MET A 74 9.35 7.25 7.62
N LEU A 75 9.75 7.21 6.35
CA LEU A 75 11.15 7.15 5.95
C LEU A 75 11.95 8.32 6.55
N SER A 76 11.45 9.55 6.39
CA SER A 76 12.12 10.74 6.94
C SER A 76 12.26 10.65 8.47
N TYR A 77 11.21 10.18 9.16
CA TYR A 77 11.21 10.04 10.61
C TYR A 77 12.21 9.00 11.10
N VAL A 78 12.19 7.78 10.52
CA VAL A 78 13.07 6.67 10.90
C VAL A 78 14.53 7.00 10.58
N VAL A 79 14.81 7.51 9.38
CA VAL A 79 16.18 7.85 8.96
C VAL A 79 16.76 8.95 9.83
N ARG A 80 15.97 9.98 10.19
CA ARG A 80 16.45 11.05 11.07
C ARG A 80 16.86 10.52 12.44
N ARG A 81 16.12 9.57 13.00
CA ARG A 81 16.49 8.90 14.26
C ARG A 81 17.72 8.03 14.09
N ALA A 82 17.76 7.17 13.08
CA ALA A 82 18.91 6.31 12.80
C ALA A 82 20.21 7.14 12.61
N LYS A 83 20.14 8.28 11.93
CA LYS A 83 21.26 9.23 11.81
C LYS A 83 21.72 9.79 13.15
N ALA A 84 20.78 10.25 13.98
CA ALA A 84 21.10 10.78 15.31
C ALA A 84 21.76 9.72 16.22
N LEU A 85 21.47 8.44 15.98
CA LEU A 85 22.05 7.30 16.69
C LEU A 85 23.36 6.79 16.07
N GLY A 86 23.80 7.33 14.93
CA GLY A 86 24.96 6.81 14.18
C GLY A 86 24.74 5.43 13.56
N MET A 87 23.48 5.04 13.30
CA MET A 87 23.07 3.71 12.84
C MET A 87 22.40 3.72 11.45
N LEU A 88 22.74 4.70 10.61
CA LEU A 88 22.17 4.80 9.26
C LEU A 88 22.58 3.62 8.36
N ASP A 89 23.74 3.05 8.61
CA ASP A 89 24.29 1.86 7.93
C ASP A 89 23.39 0.62 8.07
N LYS A 90 22.60 0.53 9.15
CA LYS A 90 21.62 -0.54 9.37
C LYS A 90 20.33 -0.36 8.57
N VAL A 91 20.10 0.81 7.95
CA VAL A 91 18.82 1.12 7.30
C VAL A 91 18.80 0.60 5.87
N VAL A 92 17.76 -0.18 5.56
CA VAL A 92 17.46 -0.67 4.21
C VAL A 92 16.08 -0.16 3.82
N VAL A 93 15.97 0.51 2.66
CA VAL A 93 14.65 0.83 2.09
C VAL A 93 14.27 -0.28 1.12
N VAL A 94 13.06 -0.81 1.25
CA VAL A 94 12.52 -1.82 0.32
C VAL A 94 11.29 -1.29 -0.39
N HIS A 95 11.26 -1.43 -1.70
CA HIS A 95 10.10 -1.16 -2.54
C HIS A 95 9.57 -2.47 -3.15
N ALA A 96 8.28 -2.74 -2.98
CA ALA A 96 7.61 -3.90 -3.56
C ALA A 96 6.98 -3.49 -4.89
N ASP A 97 7.68 -3.75 -5.98
CA ASP A 97 7.34 -3.36 -7.34
C ASP A 97 6.17 -4.22 -7.86
N LEU A 98 5.05 -3.58 -8.16
CA LEU A 98 3.85 -4.22 -8.70
C LEU A 98 3.76 -4.16 -10.24
N GLY A 99 4.85 -3.75 -10.91
CA GLY A 99 4.92 -3.63 -12.36
C GLY A 99 3.89 -2.64 -12.89
N ARG A 100 3.20 -3.01 -13.98
CA ARG A 100 2.22 -2.15 -14.66
C ARG A 100 1.03 -1.73 -13.79
N ALA A 101 0.82 -2.33 -12.62
CA ALA A 101 -0.23 -1.92 -11.70
C ALA A 101 0.13 -0.65 -10.90
N GLU A 102 1.41 -0.24 -10.87
CA GLU A 102 1.85 0.98 -10.20
C GLU A 102 1.66 2.23 -11.06
N TRP A 103 1.70 3.39 -10.41
CA TRP A 103 1.83 4.66 -11.13
C TRP A 103 3.25 4.79 -11.68
N GLU A 104 3.37 5.25 -12.91
CA GLU A 104 4.66 5.50 -13.54
C GLU A 104 5.54 6.41 -12.67
N GLY A 105 6.82 6.07 -12.54
CA GLY A 105 7.77 6.84 -11.74
C GLY A 105 7.73 6.55 -10.23
N THR A 106 6.83 5.70 -9.73
CA THR A 106 6.69 5.43 -8.28
C THR A 106 7.96 4.82 -7.68
N ARG A 107 8.56 3.85 -8.38
CA ARG A 107 9.79 3.19 -7.95
C ARG A 107 10.95 4.18 -7.92
N GLU A 108 11.14 4.94 -8.99
CA GLU A 108 12.18 5.94 -9.15
C GLU A 108 12.06 7.02 -8.08
N LEU A 109 10.83 7.44 -7.78
CA LEU A 109 10.55 8.36 -6.68
C LEU A 109 10.92 7.77 -5.32
N ALA A 110 10.57 6.51 -5.04
CA ALA A 110 10.90 5.85 -3.79
C ALA A 110 12.42 5.71 -3.61
N GLU A 111 13.14 5.39 -4.68
CA GLU A 111 14.61 5.33 -4.71
C GLU A 111 15.24 6.70 -4.50
N LEU A 112 14.73 7.73 -5.20
CA LEU A 112 15.12 9.11 -5.02
C LEU A 112 14.93 9.56 -3.57
N GLN A 113 13.78 9.27 -2.95
CA GLN A 113 13.51 9.59 -1.55
C GLN A 113 14.53 8.92 -0.60
N ALA A 114 14.87 7.65 -0.83
CA ALA A 114 15.88 6.93 -0.05
C ALA A 114 17.26 7.56 -0.17
N ARG A 115 17.69 7.85 -1.42
CA ARG A 115 18.97 8.49 -1.73
C ARG A 115 19.09 9.87 -1.10
N LEU A 116 18.06 10.70 -1.19
CA LEU A 116 18.03 12.04 -0.59
C LEU A 116 18.03 12.01 0.94
N CYS A 117 17.48 10.94 1.53
CA CYS A 117 17.62 10.64 2.94
C CYS A 117 19.03 10.15 3.33
N GLY A 118 19.91 9.85 2.36
CA GLY A 118 21.25 9.32 2.59
C GLY A 118 21.27 7.81 2.87
N VAL A 119 20.19 7.09 2.60
CA VAL A 119 20.17 5.63 2.72
C VAL A 119 20.89 5.04 1.50
N ARG A 120 21.94 4.26 1.75
CA ARG A 120 22.76 3.65 0.69
C ARG A 120 22.13 2.41 0.08
N ARG A 121 21.32 1.67 0.84
CA ARG A 121 20.75 0.39 0.42
C ARG A 121 19.27 0.54 0.10
N PHE A 122 18.95 0.53 -1.19
CA PHE A 122 17.60 0.48 -1.73
C PHE A 122 17.39 -0.87 -2.45
N GLU A 123 16.39 -1.62 -2.02
CA GLU A 123 16.10 -2.96 -2.51
C GLU A 123 14.74 -2.97 -3.20
N VAL A 124 14.70 -3.53 -4.40
CA VAL A 124 13.46 -3.78 -5.13
C VAL A 124 13.12 -5.25 -5.04
N VAL A 125 11.88 -5.55 -4.70
CA VAL A 125 11.35 -6.92 -4.65
C VAL A 125 10.08 -6.99 -5.48
N THR A 126 9.89 -8.10 -6.17
CA THR A 126 8.68 -8.36 -6.97
C THR A 126 8.19 -9.78 -6.73
N SER A 127 6.91 -10.04 -6.98
CA SER A 127 6.38 -11.40 -7.01
C SER A 127 6.77 -12.15 -8.29
N GLY A 128 7.25 -11.43 -9.31
CA GLY A 128 7.57 -11.98 -10.63
C GLY A 128 6.33 -12.35 -11.46
N VAL A 129 5.12 -11.98 -11.04
CA VAL A 129 3.88 -12.29 -11.74
C VAL A 129 3.05 -11.03 -11.91
N ASP A 130 2.55 -10.79 -13.11
CA ASP A 130 1.64 -9.67 -13.37
C ASP A 130 0.35 -9.80 -12.55
N PHE A 131 -0.18 -8.66 -12.12
CA PHE A 131 -1.36 -8.62 -11.27
C PHE A 131 -2.62 -9.17 -11.97
N LEU A 132 -2.86 -8.81 -13.24
CA LEU A 132 -4.04 -9.27 -13.97
C LEU A 132 -3.91 -10.75 -14.35
N ASP A 133 -2.71 -11.21 -14.74
CA ASP A 133 -2.46 -12.64 -14.99
C ASP A 133 -2.74 -13.48 -13.75
N ARG A 134 -2.43 -12.94 -12.56
CA ARG A 134 -2.76 -13.57 -11.28
C ARG A 134 -4.26 -13.59 -11.01
N VAL A 135 -5.00 -12.54 -11.39
CA VAL A 135 -6.48 -12.54 -11.30
C VAL A 135 -7.05 -13.62 -12.20
N GLU A 136 -6.60 -13.72 -13.45
CA GLU A 136 -7.04 -14.75 -14.41
C GLU A 136 -6.70 -16.17 -13.92
N THR A 137 -5.46 -16.40 -13.49
CA THR A 137 -5.03 -17.69 -12.90
C THR A 137 -5.86 -18.06 -11.68
N ARG A 138 -6.16 -17.08 -10.82
CA ARG A 138 -6.98 -17.29 -9.63
C ARG A 138 -8.42 -17.61 -10.00
N HIS A 139 -8.98 -16.93 -11.00
CA HIS A 139 -10.32 -17.21 -11.52
C HIS A 139 -10.41 -18.66 -12.02
N GLY A 140 -9.46 -19.11 -12.86
CA GLY A 140 -9.44 -20.50 -13.35
C GLY A 140 -9.44 -21.53 -12.22
N LYS A 141 -8.62 -21.32 -11.18
CA LYS A 141 -8.59 -22.21 -9.99
C LYS A 141 -9.89 -22.19 -9.19
N LEU A 142 -10.52 -21.03 -9.05
CA LEU A 142 -11.79 -20.89 -8.33
C LEU A 142 -12.95 -21.50 -9.12
N LYS A 143 -12.93 -21.36 -10.44
CA LYS A 143 -13.92 -21.94 -11.35
C LYS A 143 -13.84 -23.47 -11.32
N ALA A 144 -12.66 -24.05 -11.54
CA ALA A 144 -12.48 -25.51 -11.49
C ALA A 144 -12.92 -26.10 -10.14
N LYS A 145 -12.61 -25.42 -9.03
CA LYS A 145 -13.07 -25.83 -7.71
C LYS A 145 -14.59 -25.74 -7.54
N ALA A 146 -15.22 -24.70 -8.09
CA ALA A 146 -16.67 -24.55 -8.01
C ALA A 146 -17.40 -25.61 -8.84
N GLU A 147 -16.86 -25.94 -10.02
CA GLU A 147 -17.35 -27.01 -10.89
C GLU A 147 -17.23 -28.39 -10.23
N GLU A 148 -16.07 -28.70 -9.63
CA GLU A 148 -15.84 -29.92 -8.84
C GLU A 148 -16.84 -30.04 -7.68
N GLU A 149 -17.00 -28.96 -6.90
CA GLU A 149 -17.94 -28.93 -5.77
C GLU A 149 -19.41 -29.00 -6.20
N ALA A 150 -19.77 -28.53 -7.41
CA ALA A 150 -21.11 -28.68 -7.97
C ALA A 150 -21.38 -30.12 -8.41
N LEU A 151 -20.40 -30.75 -9.07
CA LEU A 151 -20.48 -32.16 -9.47
C LEU A 151 -20.64 -33.09 -8.25
N GLU A 152 -19.89 -32.84 -7.17
CA GLU A 152 -20.03 -33.57 -5.90
C GLU A 152 -21.43 -33.44 -5.28
N ARG A 153 -22.15 -32.34 -5.57
CA ARG A 153 -23.53 -32.10 -5.12
C ARG A 153 -24.59 -32.58 -6.11
N GLY A 154 -24.21 -33.12 -7.27
CA GLY A 154 -25.15 -33.50 -8.35
C GLY A 154 -25.79 -32.29 -9.06
N GLU A 155 -25.15 -31.12 -8.98
CA GLU A 155 -25.58 -29.88 -9.65
C GLU A 155 -24.90 -29.75 -11.03
N ASP A 156 -25.46 -28.92 -11.92
CA ASP A 156 -24.82 -28.60 -13.20
C ASP A 156 -23.54 -27.76 -12.97
N PRO A 157 -22.34 -28.29 -13.31
CA PRO A 157 -21.09 -27.58 -13.09
C PRO A 157 -20.98 -26.29 -13.91
N THR A 158 -21.66 -26.19 -15.06
CA THR A 158 -21.64 -24.98 -15.90
C THR A 158 -22.34 -23.79 -15.25
N GLN A 159 -23.26 -24.06 -14.33
CA GLN A 159 -23.98 -23.05 -13.55
C GLN A 159 -23.35 -22.78 -12.18
N ALA A 160 -22.19 -23.39 -11.89
CA ALA A 160 -21.55 -23.27 -10.60
C ALA A 160 -21.16 -21.81 -10.29
N LYS A 161 -21.59 -21.33 -9.12
CA LYS A 161 -21.27 -19.97 -8.66
C LYS A 161 -19.79 -19.85 -8.31
N VAL A 162 -19.02 -19.17 -9.16
CA VAL A 162 -17.59 -18.93 -8.95
C VAL A 162 -17.38 -17.80 -7.93
N ALA A 163 -16.48 -18.02 -6.97
CA ALA A 163 -16.10 -16.98 -6.02
C ALA A 163 -15.31 -15.83 -6.72
N PRO A 164 -15.42 -14.58 -6.26
CA PRO A 164 -14.71 -13.46 -6.88
C PRO A 164 -13.18 -13.65 -6.88
N ALA A 165 -12.56 -13.45 -8.04
CA ALA A 165 -11.11 -13.56 -8.20
C ALA A 165 -10.38 -12.27 -7.81
N TRP A 166 -10.98 -11.10 -8.02
CA TRP A 166 -10.44 -9.81 -7.61
C TRP A 166 -10.10 -9.77 -6.12
N PRO A 167 -9.06 -9.02 -5.70
CA PRO A 167 -8.81 -8.80 -4.29
C PRO A 167 -9.91 -7.93 -3.71
N SER A 168 -10.08 -7.97 -2.39
CA SER A 168 -11.03 -7.09 -1.70
C SER A 168 -10.50 -6.68 -0.32
N SER A 169 -11.22 -5.81 0.38
CA SER A 169 -10.89 -5.43 1.76
C SER A 169 -10.82 -6.63 2.71
N SER A 170 -11.62 -7.67 2.47
CA SER A 170 -11.65 -8.93 3.21
C SER A 170 -10.70 -9.99 2.64
N ALA A 171 -10.52 -10.03 1.32
CA ALA A 171 -9.65 -10.97 0.61
C ALA A 171 -8.41 -10.27 0.03
N ARG A 172 -7.51 -9.81 0.90
CA ARG A 172 -6.28 -9.07 0.54
C ARG A 172 -5.13 -9.96 0.06
N TRP A 173 -5.41 -10.88 -0.86
CA TRP A 173 -4.38 -11.78 -1.39
C TRP A 173 -3.25 -11.00 -2.08
N CYS A 174 -3.55 -9.85 -2.68
CA CYS A 174 -2.56 -8.95 -3.28
C CYS A 174 -1.55 -8.42 -2.24
N THR A 175 -1.97 -8.20 -0.99
CA THR A 175 -1.06 -7.75 0.07
C THR A 175 -0.15 -8.88 0.55
N SER A 176 -0.66 -10.11 0.66
CA SER A 176 0.20 -11.27 1.00
C SER A 176 1.14 -11.66 -0.14
N GLY A 177 0.62 -11.72 -1.36
CA GLY A 177 1.30 -12.28 -2.53
C GLY A 177 2.24 -11.29 -3.21
N GLU A 178 1.80 -10.04 -3.41
CA GLU A 178 2.60 -9.06 -4.18
C GLU A 178 3.50 -8.20 -3.29
N LYS A 179 3.17 -8.05 -2.00
CA LYS A 179 3.92 -7.18 -1.09
C LYS A 179 4.69 -7.97 -0.03
N ARG A 180 3.97 -8.61 0.89
CA ARG A 180 4.60 -9.27 2.05
C ARG A 180 5.46 -10.47 1.66
N GLY A 181 5.04 -11.26 0.68
CA GLY A 181 5.80 -12.41 0.18
C GLY A 181 7.17 -11.98 -0.36
N PRO A 182 7.22 -11.11 -1.38
CA PRO A 182 8.47 -10.58 -1.93
C PRO A 182 9.36 -9.91 -0.88
N ILE A 183 8.82 -9.09 0.02
CA ILE A 183 9.60 -8.46 1.11
C ILE A 183 10.22 -9.51 2.05
N ARG A 184 9.53 -10.63 2.32
CA ARG A 184 10.08 -11.71 3.14
C ARG A 184 11.24 -12.46 2.47
N THR A 185 11.37 -12.39 1.14
CA THR A 185 12.57 -12.89 0.45
C THR A 185 13.78 -12.02 0.79
N LEU A 186 13.62 -10.69 0.85
CA LEU A 186 14.64 -9.78 1.33
C LEU A 186 15.02 -10.06 2.78
N TYR A 187 14.05 -10.26 3.68
CA TYR A 187 14.37 -10.65 5.07
C TYR A 187 15.23 -11.91 5.14
N THR A 188 15.02 -12.85 4.22
CA THR A 188 15.83 -14.07 4.13
C THR A 188 17.25 -13.75 3.66
N ARG A 189 17.43 -12.92 2.63
CA ARG A 189 18.76 -12.46 2.19
C ARG A 189 19.53 -11.74 3.30
N LEU A 190 18.91 -10.75 3.94
CA LEU A 190 19.48 -9.99 5.06
C LEU A 190 19.85 -10.88 6.26
N THR A 191 19.06 -11.92 6.53
CA THR A 191 19.37 -12.91 7.57
C THR A 191 20.62 -13.71 7.21
N ASN A 192 20.76 -14.11 5.95
CA ASN A 192 21.91 -14.91 5.50
C ASN A 192 23.22 -14.12 5.54
N GLU A 193 23.19 -12.82 5.23
CA GLU A 193 24.36 -11.93 5.34
C GLU A 193 24.95 -11.89 6.75
N LEU A 194 24.10 -12.06 7.77
CA LEU A 194 24.48 -12.05 9.18
C LEU A 194 24.39 -13.44 9.83
N ALA A 195 24.46 -14.51 9.04
CA ALA A 195 24.39 -15.88 9.54
C ALA A 195 25.54 -16.23 10.51
N HIS A 196 26.66 -15.51 10.44
CA HIS A 196 27.82 -15.68 11.30
C HIS A 196 27.58 -15.26 12.77
N LEU A 197 26.48 -14.57 13.08
CA LEU A 197 26.20 -14.08 14.44
C LEU A 197 25.91 -15.18 15.46
N GLY A 198 25.67 -16.43 15.03
CA GLY A 198 25.37 -17.55 15.94
C GLY A 198 24.05 -17.42 16.70
N ARG A 199 23.27 -16.36 16.45
CA ARG A 199 21.95 -16.09 17.03
C ARG A 199 20.95 -15.70 15.94
N PRO A 200 19.64 -15.73 16.21
CA PRO A 200 18.66 -15.18 15.28
C PRO A 200 18.94 -13.72 14.94
N VAL A 201 18.91 -13.39 13.64
CA VAL A 201 19.06 -12.01 13.15
C VAL A 201 17.79 -11.21 13.48
N ARG A 202 17.95 -10.02 14.04
CA ARG A 202 16.87 -9.14 14.45
C ARG A 202 16.61 -8.11 13.37
N ILE A 203 15.43 -8.15 12.76
CA ILE A 203 15.01 -7.20 11.73
C ILE A 203 13.83 -6.38 12.26
N LEU A 204 14.02 -5.07 12.29
CA LEU A 204 12.96 -4.09 12.56
C LEU A 204 12.29 -3.70 11.25
N ALA A 205 11.09 -4.24 11.01
CA ALA A 205 10.28 -3.97 9.83
C ALA A 205 9.37 -2.74 10.06
N CYS A 206 9.75 -1.60 9.49
CA CYS A 206 8.98 -0.35 9.57
C CYS A 206 7.92 -0.29 8.47
N ILE A 207 6.65 -0.10 8.85
CA ILE A 207 5.52 0.02 7.91
C ILE A 207 4.67 1.28 8.18
N GLY A 208 4.29 1.97 7.11
CA GLY A 208 3.60 3.28 7.16
C GLY A 208 2.10 3.18 7.40
N GLN A 209 1.65 2.34 8.34
CA GLN A 209 0.22 2.19 8.66
C GLN A 209 -0.19 3.16 9.76
N ARG A 210 -1.23 3.97 9.53
CA ARG A 210 -1.80 4.88 10.54
C ARG A 210 -3.14 4.42 11.10
N ALA A 211 -3.38 4.72 12.37
CA ALA A 211 -4.64 4.48 13.07
C ALA A 211 -5.81 5.18 12.36
N ALA A 212 -5.58 6.42 11.90
CA ALA A 212 -6.60 7.26 11.27
C ALA A 212 -7.08 6.75 9.88
N GLU A 213 -6.44 5.74 9.30
CA GLU A 213 -6.86 5.22 7.98
C GLU A 213 -8.06 4.27 8.04
N SER A 214 -8.31 3.59 9.16
CA SER A 214 -9.54 2.79 9.39
C SER A 214 -9.63 2.28 10.83
N THR A 215 -10.84 1.91 11.26
CA THR A 215 -11.09 1.25 12.55
C THR A 215 -10.24 0.01 12.77
N GLN A 216 -9.97 -0.77 11.71
CA GLN A 216 -9.09 -1.93 11.80
C GLN A 216 -7.64 -1.52 12.09
N ARG A 217 -7.14 -0.44 11.47
CA ARG A 217 -5.77 0.02 11.72
C ARG A 217 -5.62 0.72 13.07
N ALA A 218 -6.66 1.37 13.57
CA ALA A 218 -6.69 1.95 14.91
C ALA A 218 -6.47 0.91 16.03
N ARG A 219 -6.87 -0.36 15.80
CA ARG A 219 -6.68 -1.47 16.74
C ARG A 219 -5.31 -2.15 16.64
N LEU A 220 -4.47 -1.79 15.67
CA LEU A 220 -3.13 -2.37 15.54
C LEU A 220 -2.20 -1.78 16.59
N ALA A 221 -1.31 -2.61 17.13
CA ALA A 221 -0.24 -2.14 18.00
C ALA A 221 0.80 -1.35 17.20
N GLU A 222 1.40 -0.33 17.82
CA GLU A 222 2.51 0.42 17.22
C GLU A 222 3.73 -0.48 16.99
N VAL A 223 3.97 -1.44 17.90
CA VAL A 223 5.08 -2.39 17.84
C VAL A 223 4.58 -3.78 18.16
N GLU A 224 4.90 -4.77 17.32
CA GLU A 224 4.49 -6.17 17.51
C GLU A 224 5.49 -7.15 16.88
N ILE A 225 5.59 -8.37 17.43
CA ILE A 225 6.39 -9.44 16.81
C ILE A 225 5.63 -10.05 15.62
N ASP A 226 6.21 -10.00 14.42
CA ASP A 226 5.67 -10.77 13.27
C ASP A 226 6.10 -12.23 13.40
N ARG A 227 5.33 -13.01 14.18
CA ARG A 227 5.53 -14.46 14.32
C ARG A 227 5.42 -15.22 13.00
N GLY A 228 4.72 -14.66 12.00
CA GLY A 228 4.58 -15.26 10.68
C GLY A 228 5.82 -15.07 9.79
N ALA A 229 6.64 -14.06 10.07
CA ALA A 229 7.91 -13.82 9.39
C ALA A 229 9.13 -14.27 10.22
N SER A 230 8.98 -14.48 11.52
CA SER A 230 10.01 -14.95 12.44
C SER A 230 10.17 -16.48 12.45
N ASN A 231 11.37 -16.96 12.76
CA ASN A 231 11.72 -18.37 12.94
C ASN A 231 13.03 -18.51 13.75
N GLY A 232 13.62 -19.71 13.81
CA GLY A 232 14.86 -19.96 14.54
C GLY A 232 16.11 -19.24 14.00
N ARG A 233 16.06 -18.67 12.79
CA ARG A 233 17.17 -17.90 12.18
C ARG A 233 16.96 -16.40 12.21
N ARG A 234 15.73 -15.92 12.37
CA ARG A 234 15.43 -14.48 12.39
C ARG A 234 14.23 -14.13 13.26
N HIS A 235 14.31 -12.99 13.92
CA HIS A 235 13.23 -12.38 14.68
C HIS A 235 12.82 -11.08 14.00
N ILE A 236 11.54 -10.99 13.61
CA ILE A 236 10.99 -9.83 12.90
C ILE A 236 10.07 -9.07 13.85
N THR A 237 10.41 -7.82 14.14
CA THR A 237 9.56 -6.89 14.88
C THR A 237 8.96 -5.90 13.89
N THR A 238 7.64 -5.84 13.81
CA THR A 238 6.94 -4.80 13.04
C THR A 238 6.82 -3.54 13.88
N TRP A 239 7.22 -2.41 13.32
CA TRP A 239 7.05 -1.09 13.90
C TRP A 239 6.25 -0.19 12.96
N ARG A 240 5.31 0.58 13.51
CA ARG A 240 4.49 1.59 12.82
C ARG A 240 4.86 2.98 13.34
N PRO A 241 5.94 3.59 12.82
CA PRO A 241 6.53 4.80 13.43
C PRO A 241 5.62 6.02 13.42
N ILE A 242 4.60 6.02 12.55
CA ILE A 242 3.66 7.10 12.33
C ILE A 242 2.23 6.71 12.69
N HIS A 243 2.01 5.65 13.47
CA HIS A 243 0.68 5.08 13.75
C HIS A 243 -0.32 6.12 14.23
N THR A 244 0.07 6.95 15.19
CA THR A 244 -0.75 8.01 15.80
C THR A 244 -0.80 9.31 15.00
N TRP A 245 -0.18 9.38 13.81
CA TRP A 245 -0.13 10.62 13.04
C TRP A 245 -1.44 10.85 12.26
N ASN A 246 -1.89 12.11 12.23
CA ASN A 246 -2.93 12.56 11.29
C ASN A 246 -2.29 13.08 9.98
N ASP A 247 -3.11 13.34 8.95
CA ASP A 247 -2.61 13.79 7.65
C ASP A 247 -1.86 15.12 7.74
N ARG A 248 -2.32 16.06 8.57
CA ARG A 248 -1.61 17.34 8.77
C ARG A 248 -0.18 17.13 9.28
N ARG A 249 0.04 16.17 10.20
CA ARG A 249 1.37 15.82 10.70
C ARG A 249 2.22 15.13 9.63
N VAL A 250 1.64 14.24 8.83
CA VAL A 250 2.30 13.60 7.69
C VAL A 250 2.78 14.65 6.68
N TRP A 251 1.90 15.54 6.23
CA TRP A 251 2.25 16.59 5.28
C TRP A 251 3.24 17.61 5.83
N ARG A 252 3.16 17.93 7.13
CA ARG A 252 4.16 18.77 7.80
C ARG A 252 5.54 18.11 7.81
N GLU A 253 5.60 16.81 8.05
CA GLU A 253 6.86 16.06 7.98
C GLU A 253 7.40 16.03 6.56
N ILE A 254 6.56 15.84 5.55
CA ILE A 254 6.97 15.94 4.14
C ILE A 254 7.56 17.31 3.85
N ALA A 255 6.87 18.39 4.21
CA ALA A 255 7.35 19.75 4.03
C ALA A 255 8.69 20.01 4.76
N ARG A 256 8.83 19.48 5.99
CA ARG A 256 10.07 19.56 6.78
C ARG A 256 11.22 18.80 6.12
N SER A 257 10.95 17.59 5.65
CA SER A 257 11.92 16.68 5.04
C SER A 257 12.42 17.17 3.68
N ARG A 258 11.60 17.97 2.98
CA ARG A 258 11.85 18.49 1.62
C ARG A 258 11.90 17.42 0.53
N LEU A 259 11.66 16.16 0.89
CA LEU A 259 11.59 15.06 -0.06
C LEU A 259 10.46 15.31 -1.08
N PRO A 260 10.65 14.96 -2.37
CA PRO A 260 9.57 15.00 -3.36
C PRO A 260 8.49 14.00 -2.99
N TYR A 261 7.23 14.44 -3.04
CA TYR A 261 6.06 13.57 -2.90
C TYR A 261 5.47 13.26 -4.28
N HIS A 262 4.67 12.20 -4.35
CA HIS A 262 4.12 11.72 -5.62
C HIS A 262 3.07 12.69 -6.22
N PRO A 263 3.12 13.01 -7.53
CA PRO A 263 2.22 14.00 -8.14
C PRO A 263 0.74 13.61 -8.11
N ALA A 264 0.40 12.33 -8.00
CA ALA A 264 -0.99 11.87 -7.87
C ALA A 264 -1.77 12.55 -6.74
N TYR A 265 -1.10 12.97 -5.66
CA TYR A 265 -1.78 13.75 -4.62
C TYR A 265 -2.27 15.11 -5.14
N ASP A 266 -1.45 15.81 -5.94
CA ASP A 266 -1.86 17.08 -6.55
C ASP A 266 -2.94 16.86 -7.62
N TRP A 267 -3.02 15.68 -8.21
CA TRP A 267 -4.11 15.27 -9.10
C TRP A 267 -5.42 14.94 -8.37
N GLY A 268 -5.47 15.06 -7.04
CA GLY A 268 -6.67 14.82 -6.24
C GLY A 268 -6.76 13.42 -5.61
N ASN A 269 -5.73 12.58 -5.73
CA ASN A 269 -5.75 11.29 -5.02
C ASN A 269 -5.60 11.50 -3.51
N TRP A 270 -6.42 10.77 -2.75
CA TRP A 270 -6.31 10.66 -1.30
C TRP A 270 -5.23 9.65 -0.90
N ARG A 271 -5.12 8.56 -1.66
CA ARG A 271 -4.16 7.49 -1.45
C ARG A 271 -3.31 7.25 -2.69
N LEU A 272 -2.03 7.01 -2.47
CA LEU A 272 -1.13 6.41 -3.44
C LEU A 272 -0.98 4.91 -3.16
N SER A 273 -1.32 4.08 -4.12
CA SER A 273 -1.20 2.62 -4.12
C SER A 273 -1.02 2.17 -5.57
N CYS A 274 -1.40 0.94 -5.94
CA CYS A 274 -1.63 0.64 -7.36
C CYS A 274 -2.68 1.58 -7.94
N VAL A 275 -2.63 1.86 -9.25
CA VAL A 275 -3.55 2.78 -9.94
C VAL A 275 -5.00 2.39 -9.67
N PHE A 276 -5.34 1.11 -9.85
CA PHE A 276 -6.64 0.54 -9.51
C PHE A 276 -6.56 -0.26 -8.21
N CYS A 277 -6.45 0.45 -7.08
CA CYS A 277 -6.46 -0.18 -5.77
C CYS A 277 -7.89 -0.47 -5.31
N VAL A 278 -8.21 -1.72 -4.97
CA VAL A 278 -9.53 -2.06 -4.40
C VAL A 278 -9.84 -1.36 -3.06
N LEU A 279 -8.80 -0.81 -2.41
CA LEU A 279 -8.93 0.00 -1.20
C LEU A 279 -8.95 1.52 -1.48
N GLY A 280 -8.91 1.93 -2.74
CA GLY A 280 -9.04 3.32 -3.18
C GLY A 280 -10.50 3.77 -3.12
N CYS A 281 -10.69 5.07 -2.91
CA CYS A 281 -12.01 5.69 -3.04
C CYS A 281 -12.39 5.81 -4.52
N ASN A 282 -13.65 6.15 -4.81
CA ASN A 282 -14.13 6.26 -6.18
C ASN A 282 -13.37 7.35 -6.95
N SER A 283 -13.05 8.47 -6.30
CA SER A 283 -12.25 9.56 -6.89
C SER A 283 -10.85 9.09 -7.31
N ASP A 284 -10.16 8.31 -6.47
CA ASP A 284 -8.83 7.76 -6.80
C ASP A 284 -8.88 6.87 -8.04
N LEU A 285 -9.94 6.03 -8.15
CA LEU A 285 -10.12 5.09 -9.26
C LEU A 285 -10.48 5.80 -10.57
N VAL A 286 -11.37 6.80 -10.50
CA VAL A 286 -11.75 7.61 -11.67
C VAL A 286 -10.56 8.42 -12.17
N ASN A 287 -9.79 9.05 -11.27
CA ASN A 287 -8.56 9.75 -11.68
C ASN A 287 -7.51 8.78 -12.25
N GLY A 288 -7.42 7.56 -11.70
CA GLY A 288 -6.59 6.49 -12.27
C GLY A 288 -6.98 6.13 -13.70
N ALA A 289 -8.27 5.97 -13.99
CA ALA A 289 -8.76 5.69 -15.34
C ALA A 289 -8.56 6.85 -16.31
N ARG A 290 -8.77 8.08 -15.84
CA ARG A 290 -8.54 9.30 -16.64
C ARG A 290 -7.07 9.46 -17.04
N ARG A 291 -6.13 9.10 -16.15
CA ARG A 291 -4.69 9.29 -16.37
C ARG A 291 -3.96 8.10 -16.96
N VAL A 292 -4.48 6.89 -16.76
CA VAL A 292 -3.87 5.65 -17.26
C VAL A 292 -4.92 4.83 -18.02
N PRO A 293 -5.49 5.38 -19.11
CA PRO A 293 -6.63 4.78 -19.81
C PRO A 293 -6.30 3.38 -20.38
N GLU A 294 -5.06 3.14 -20.80
CA GLU A 294 -4.64 1.83 -21.30
C GLU A 294 -4.70 0.74 -20.21
N LEU A 295 -4.29 1.07 -18.99
CA LEU A 295 -4.38 0.17 -17.85
C LEU A 295 -5.85 -0.03 -17.43
N ALA A 296 -6.66 1.03 -17.47
CA ALA A 296 -8.10 0.94 -17.22
C ALA A 296 -8.76 -0.05 -18.19
N ALA A 297 -8.43 0.06 -19.48
CA ALA A 297 -8.90 -0.84 -20.51
C ALA A 297 -8.42 -2.28 -20.30
N ALA A 298 -7.17 -2.48 -19.85
CA ALA A 298 -6.66 -3.81 -19.50
C ALA A 298 -7.45 -4.43 -18.34
N PHE A 299 -7.71 -3.67 -17.28
CA PHE A 299 -8.55 -4.11 -16.16
C PHE A 299 -9.99 -4.43 -16.62
N ALA A 300 -10.59 -3.62 -17.49
CA ALA A 300 -11.92 -3.87 -18.04
C ALA A 300 -11.96 -5.14 -18.92
N ARG A 301 -10.92 -5.41 -19.71
CA ARG A 301 -10.81 -6.67 -20.47
C ARG A 301 -10.72 -7.87 -19.54
N THR A 302 -9.92 -7.81 -18.48
CA THR A 302 -9.85 -8.90 -17.49
C THR A 302 -11.18 -9.06 -16.74
N GLU A 303 -11.86 -7.98 -16.38
CA GLU A 303 -13.19 -7.99 -15.76
C GLU A 303 -14.22 -8.71 -16.65
N ALA A 304 -14.24 -8.41 -17.94
CA ALA A 304 -15.10 -9.07 -18.92
C ALA A 304 -14.78 -10.56 -19.06
N LYS A 305 -13.50 -10.94 -19.13
CA LYS A 305 -13.08 -12.35 -19.23
C LYS A 305 -13.52 -13.19 -18.03
N ILE A 306 -13.41 -12.65 -16.81
CA ILE A 306 -13.73 -13.40 -15.59
C ILE A 306 -15.21 -13.29 -15.17
N GLY A 307 -15.98 -12.42 -15.82
CA GLY A 307 -17.41 -12.25 -15.59
C GLY A 307 -17.77 -11.69 -14.20
N ALA A 308 -16.89 -10.88 -13.59
CA ALA A 308 -17.12 -10.34 -12.25
C ALA A 308 -16.50 -8.94 -12.09
N ASP A 309 -17.30 -8.01 -11.56
CA ASP A 309 -16.89 -6.62 -11.28
C ASP A 309 -15.59 -6.55 -10.45
N PHE A 310 -14.71 -5.61 -10.83
CA PHE A 310 -13.46 -5.29 -10.16
C PHE A 310 -13.65 -5.01 -8.67
N LYS A 311 -14.67 -4.22 -8.32
CA LYS A 311 -15.06 -3.91 -6.95
C LYS A 311 -16.57 -4.10 -6.82
N LYS A 312 -17.02 -4.63 -5.67
CA LYS A 312 -18.44 -4.86 -5.43
C LYS A 312 -19.24 -3.57 -5.66
N GLY A 313 -20.17 -3.60 -6.61
CA GLY A 313 -21.01 -2.45 -6.98
C GLY A 313 -20.30 -1.39 -7.81
N LEU A 314 -19.09 -1.66 -8.33
CA LEU A 314 -18.33 -0.74 -9.15
C LEU A 314 -17.44 -1.50 -10.15
N SER A 315 -17.96 -1.65 -11.37
CA SER A 315 -17.24 -2.22 -12.51
C SER A 315 -16.19 -1.26 -13.07
N MET A 316 -15.20 -1.79 -13.77
CA MET A 316 -14.22 -1.01 -14.52
C MET A 316 -14.88 -0.20 -15.64
N ARG A 317 -15.90 -0.76 -16.29
CA ARG A 317 -16.70 -0.02 -17.28
C ARG A 317 -17.31 1.25 -16.68
N GLU A 318 -17.87 1.15 -15.48
CA GLU A 318 -18.44 2.31 -14.79
C GLU A 318 -17.36 3.32 -14.38
N ILE A 319 -16.19 2.85 -13.93
CA ILE A 319 -15.05 3.73 -13.60
C ILE A 319 -14.58 4.49 -14.85
N ILE A 320 -14.45 3.81 -15.99
CA ILE A 320 -14.05 4.41 -17.28
C ILE A 320 -15.09 5.44 -17.74
N ARG A 321 -16.38 5.08 -17.73
CA ARG A 321 -17.47 6.01 -18.10
C ARG A 321 -17.43 7.29 -17.26
N ARG A 322 -17.18 7.18 -15.95
CA ARG A 322 -17.03 8.35 -15.06
C ARG A 322 -15.79 9.18 -15.40
N ALA A 323 -14.69 8.54 -15.77
CA ALA A 323 -13.47 9.25 -16.18
C ALA A 323 -13.68 10.01 -17.50
N GLU A 324 -14.35 9.40 -18.48
CA GLU A 324 -14.71 10.03 -19.76
C GLU A 324 -15.67 11.22 -19.56
N ALA A 325 -16.68 11.07 -18.69
CA ALA A 325 -17.58 12.16 -18.35
C ALA A 325 -16.84 13.35 -17.71
N LEU A 326 -15.86 13.06 -16.84
CA LEU A 326 -15.03 14.09 -16.21
C LEU A 326 -14.10 14.76 -17.24
N GLU A 327 -13.50 14.00 -18.13
CA GLU A 327 -12.68 14.51 -19.23
C GLU A 327 -13.51 15.40 -20.18
N ALA A 328 -14.74 15.01 -20.49
CA ALA A 328 -15.64 15.82 -21.31
C ALA A 328 -16.06 17.13 -20.62
N ALA A 329 -16.24 17.12 -19.30
CA ALA A 329 -16.64 18.28 -18.53
C ALA A 329 -15.48 19.26 -18.24
N GLU A 330 -14.30 18.73 -17.94
CA GLU A 330 -13.14 19.53 -17.50
C GLU A 330 -12.03 19.67 -18.54
N GLY A 331 -12.16 18.99 -19.69
CA GLY A 331 -11.11 18.87 -20.69
C GLY A 331 -9.99 17.91 -20.29
N PRO A 332 -8.84 17.94 -20.98
CA PRO A 332 -7.70 17.08 -20.69
C PRO A 332 -7.23 17.13 -19.25
N ALA A 333 -6.82 15.98 -18.68
CA ALA A 333 -6.30 15.85 -17.32
C ALA A 333 -5.00 16.65 -17.07
N ALA A 334 -5.11 17.97 -16.98
CA ALA A 334 -4.01 18.88 -16.70
C ALA A 334 -3.38 18.55 -15.34
N ARG A 335 -2.08 18.83 -15.22
CA ARG A 335 -1.37 18.69 -13.94
C ARG A 335 -1.61 19.97 -13.13
N PRO A 336 -2.29 19.92 -11.97
CA PRO A 336 -2.42 21.08 -11.10
C PRO A 336 -1.04 21.54 -10.62
N PRO A 337 -0.92 22.81 -10.17
CA PRO A 337 0.34 23.32 -9.65
C PRO A 337 0.91 22.41 -8.57
N ALA A 338 2.19 22.11 -8.66
CA ALA A 338 2.84 21.28 -7.66
C ALA A 338 2.77 21.95 -6.29
N GLY A 339 2.32 21.21 -5.28
CA GLY A 339 2.02 21.77 -3.95
C GLY A 339 0.54 21.90 -3.64
N THR A 340 -0.37 21.65 -4.59
CA THR A 340 -1.83 21.75 -4.43
C THR A 340 -2.32 20.92 -3.24
N ALA A 341 -1.96 19.64 -3.16
CA ALA A 341 -2.34 18.77 -2.07
C ALA A 341 -1.73 19.21 -0.74
N MET A 342 -0.44 19.59 -0.75
CA MET A 342 0.24 20.05 0.45
C MET A 342 -0.41 21.31 1.03
N ALA A 343 -0.78 22.27 0.17
CA ALA A 343 -1.39 23.53 0.59
C ALA A 343 -2.71 23.32 1.34
N ALA A 344 -3.51 22.32 0.96
CA ALA A 344 -4.74 21.96 1.65
C ALA A 344 -4.52 21.51 3.11
N HIS A 345 -3.35 20.94 3.43
CA HIS A 345 -3.07 20.40 4.75
C HIS A 345 -2.19 21.31 5.64
N VAL A 346 -1.23 22.01 5.04
CA VAL A 346 -0.25 22.81 5.80
C VAL A 346 -0.21 24.30 5.41
N GLY A 347 -1.07 24.73 4.49
CA GLY A 347 -1.23 26.12 4.07
C GLY A 347 -0.19 26.60 3.05
N ARG A 348 -0.58 27.61 2.27
CA ARG A 348 0.22 28.14 1.14
C ARG A 348 1.63 28.56 1.54
N ALA A 349 1.80 29.25 2.66
CA ALA A 349 3.11 29.74 3.10
C ALA A 349 4.12 28.59 3.35
N MET A 350 3.69 27.46 3.92
CA MET A 350 4.57 26.31 4.12
C MET A 350 4.88 25.61 2.80
N THR A 351 3.88 25.47 1.93
CA THR A 351 4.05 24.93 0.58
C THR A 351 5.05 25.74 -0.24
N SER A 352 4.95 27.08 -0.25
CA SER A 352 5.90 27.94 -0.96
C SER A 352 7.33 27.76 -0.45
N LYS A 353 7.52 27.67 0.88
CA LYS A 353 8.84 27.39 1.48
C LYS A 353 9.37 26.02 1.09
N TYR A 354 8.50 25.00 1.03
CA TYR A 354 8.86 23.67 0.56
C TYR A 354 9.32 23.70 -0.91
N ARG A 355 8.54 24.33 -1.80
CA ARG A 355 8.84 24.44 -3.24
C ARG A 355 10.16 25.18 -3.50
N ALA A 356 10.35 26.35 -2.89
CA ALA A 356 11.58 27.13 -3.04
C ALA A 356 12.84 26.33 -2.63
N ARG A 357 12.73 25.53 -1.56
CA ARG A 357 13.83 24.67 -1.11
C ARG A 357 14.07 23.50 -2.04
N GLN A 358 13.04 22.92 -2.64
CA GLN A 358 13.21 21.84 -3.61
C GLN A 358 13.92 22.32 -4.88
N ALA A 359 13.55 23.49 -5.40
CA ALA A 359 14.20 24.08 -6.57
C ALA A 359 15.70 24.26 -6.30
N ALA A 360 16.06 24.79 -5.13
CA ALA A 360 17.46 24.99 -4.74
C ALA A 360 18.25 23.69 -4.52
N LEU A 361 17.62 22.61 -4.04
CA LEU A 361 18.29 21.36 -3.68
C LEU A 361 18.42 20.36 -4.85
N TYR A 362 17.46 20.36 -5.78
CA TYR A 362 17.32 19.29 -6.77
C TYR A 362 17.36 19.76 -8.23
N GLY A 363 17.48 21.07 -8.49
CA GLY A 363 17.40 21.60 -9.85
C GLY A 363 16.05 21.32 -10.55
N LEU A 364 15.03 20.94 -9.77
CA LEU A 364 13.68 20.72 -10.26
C LEU A 364 13.04 22.09 -10.48
N VAL A 365 12.57 22.37 -11.71
CA VAL A 365 11.95 23.64 -12.08
C VAL A 365 10.83 23.98 -11.07
N ALA A 366 10.87 25.22 -10.57
CA ALA A 366 10.08 25.74 -9.45
C ALA A 366 8.57 25.64 -9.66
#